data_AF-A0A068RD37-F1
#
_entry.id   AF-A0A068RD37-F1
#
_cell.length_a   1.000
_cell.length_b   1.000
_cell.length_c   1.000
_cell.angle_alpha   90.00
_cell.angle_beta   90.00
_cell.angle_gamma   90.00
#
_symmetry.space_group_name_H-M   'P 1'
#
loop_
_entity.id
_entity.type
_entity.pdbx_description
1 polymer ?
#
loop_
_entity_poly.entity_id
_entity_poly.type
_entity_poly.pdbx_seq_one_letter_code
_entity_poly.pdbx_strand_id
1 'polypeptide(L)'
;MMECDEQRSVKMWLDERSERGITPDVDYFECYTNIPDTVRRLASKYDLLLDAPGSRSPEFRKCLAVADKFISLVDPTAQIEINMLGELVVDVRQAQAAINPSLEALIVMNCQRQ
;
A
#
# COMPACT_ATOMS: atom_id res chain seq x y z
N MET A 1 8.77 6.66 0.88
CA MET A 1 8.00 5.42 0.63
C MET A 1 8.57 4.30 1.47
N MET A 2 7.72 3.42 1.98
CA MET A 2 8.13 2.20 2.68
C MET A 2 7.59 0.99 1.95
N GLU A 3 8.48 0.13 1.48
CA GLU A 3 8.15 -1.11 0.80
C GLU A 3 7.96 -2.23 1.83
N CYS A 4 6.78 -2.86 1.79
CA CYS A 4 6.39 -3.97 2.66
C CYS A 4 6.15 -5.26 1.87
N ASP A 5 6.35 -5.24 0.55
CA ASP A 5 6.26 -6.38 -0.36
C ASP A 5 7.66 -6.82 -0.79
N GLU A 6 7.95 -8.13 -0.68
CA GLU A 6 9.25 -8.72 -1.02
C GLU A 6 9.57 -8.67 -2.53
N GLN A 7 8.61 -8.28 -3.38
CA GLN A 7 8.82 -8.14 -4.83
C GLN A 7 9.70 -6.96 -5.24
N ARG A 8 9.95 -5.99 -4.33
CA ARG A 8 10.89 -4.87 -4.53
C ARG A 8 10.54 -3.96 -5.73
N SER A 9 9.24 -3.83 -6.01
CA SER A 9 8.73 -3.04 -7.13
C SER A 9 8.99 -1.54 -6.95
N VAL A 10 8.89 -1.03 -5.71
CA VAL A 10 9.19 0.38 -5.41
C VAL A 10 10.68 0.65 -5.56
N LYS A 11 11.54 -0.27 -5.11
CA LYS A 11 12.99 -0.12 -5.31
C LYS A 11 13.35 0.04 -6.78
N MET A 12 12.84 -0.86 -7.63
CA MET A 12 13.09 -0.82 -9.07
C MET A 12 12.60 0.50 -9.68
N TRP A 13 11.40 0.95 -9.31
CA TRP A 13 10.84 2.22 -9.77
C TRP A 13 11.68 3.43 -9.36
N LEU A 14 12.24 3.43 -8.15
CA LEU A 14 13.13 4.51 -7.69
C LEU A 14 14.47 4.53 -8.43
N ASP A 15 15.04 3.36 -8.71
CA ASP A 15 16.29 3.24 -9.47
C ASP A 15 16.10 3.81 -10.89
N GLU A 16 15.00 3.44 -11.58
CA GLU A 16 14.65 3.99 -12.89
C GLU A 16 14.46 5.52 -12.87
N ARG A 17 13.84 6.07 -11.82
CA ARG A 17 13.68 7.52 -11.66
C ARG A 17 15.02 8.23 -11.52
N SER A 18 15.89 7.68 -10.69
CA SER A 18 17.23 8.21 -10.44
C SER A 18 18.05 8.22 -11.72
N GLU A 19 18.06 7.10 -12.48
CA GLU A 19 18.74 7.00 -13.77
C GLU A 19 18.24 8.04 -14.79
N ARG A 20 16.95 8.38 -14.71
CA ARG A 20 16.32 9.38 -15.58
C ARG A 20 16.41 10.81 -15.05
N GLY A 21 17.06 11.04 -13.90
CA GLY A 21 17.19 12.35 -13.28
C GLY A 21 15.86 12.98 -12.86
N ILE A 22 14.85 12.16 -12.53
CA ILE A 22 13.51 12.65 -12.17
C ILE A 22 13.50 13.12 -10.72
N THR A 23 13.17 14.39 -10.50
CA THR A 23 13.04 15.01 -9.18
C THR A 23 11.57 15.29 -8.80
N PRO A 24 11.24 15.43 -7.50
CA PRO A 24 12.11 15.24 -6.33
C PRO A 24 12.49 13.77 -6.09
N ASP A 25 13.57 13.59 -5.33
CA ASP A 25 13.91 12.29 -4.75
C ASP A 25 12.90 11.91 -3.68
N VAL A 26 12.74 10.59 -3.49
CA VAL A 26 11.82 10.00 -2.52
C VAL A 26 12.63 9.10 -1.62
N ASP A 27 12.65 9.41 -0.32
CA ASP A 27 13.30 8.56 0.68
C ASP A 27 12.67 7.16 0.68
N TYR A 28 13.52 6.15 0.76
CA TYR A 28 13.15 4.74 0.63
C TYR A 28 13.47 3.94 1.88
N PHE A 29 12.52 3.14 2.31
CA PHE A 29 12.63 2.23 3.46
C PHE A 29 12.07 0.86 3.10
N GLU A 30 12.63 -0.21 3.66
CA GLU A 30 12.12 -1.58 3.54
C GLU A 30 11.72 -2.10 4.92
N CYS A 31 10.54 -2.71 5.04
CA CYS A 31 10.14 -3.39 6.27
C CYS A 31 9.05 -4.45 6.02
N TYR A 32 9.40 -5.71 6.24
CA TYR A 32 8.48 -6.86 6.01
C TYR A 32 7.95 -7.48 7.31
N THR A 33 8.53 -7.14 8.46
CA THR A 33 8.21 -7.81 9.73
C THR A 33 7.49 -6.87 10.69
N ASN A 34 8.21 -5.91 11.27
CA ASN A 34 7.70 -4.98 12.27
C ASN A 34 7.21 -3.65 11.65
N ILE A 35 6.26 -3.79 10.72
CA ILE A 35 5.67 -2.68 9.98
C ILE A 35 5.08 -1.60 10.91
N PRO A 36 4.23 -1.93 11.91
CA PRO A 36 3.56 -0.89 12.70
C PRO A 36 4.51 0.00 13.49
N ASP A 37 5.54 -0.59 14.13
CA ASP A 37 6.50 0.20 14.91
C ASP A 37 7.41 1.03 14.02
N THR A 38 7.77 0.51 12.84
CA THR A 38 8.56 1.24 11.85
C THR A 38 7.78 2.45 11.32
N VAL A 39 6.51 2.26 10.97
CA VAL A 39 5.63 3.35 10.52
C VAL A 39 5.48 4.42 11.60
N ARG A 40 5.19 4.05 12.85
CA ARG A 40 5.07 5.03 13.95
C ARG A 40 6.34 5.83 14.18
N ARG A 41 7.51 5.18 14.08
CA ARG A 41 8.81 5.87 14.21
C ARG A 41 9.00 6.89 13.07
N LEU A 42 8.71 6.50 11.83
CA LEU A 42 8.91 7.33 10.66
C LEU A 42 7.87 8.45 10.51
N ALA A 43 6.63 8.22 10.95
CA ALA A 43 5.53 9.19 10.86
C ALA A 43 5.79 10.49 11.63
N SER A 44 6.74 10.47 12.58
CA SER A 44 7.19 11.68 13.28
C SER A 44 7.98 12.66 12.40
N LYS A 45 8.44 12.22 11.23
CA LYS A 45 9.33 12.97 10.33
C LYS A 45 8.88 13.00 8.88
N TYR A 46 8.01 12.07 8.49
CA TYR A 46 7.66 11.82 7.09
C TYR A 46 6.16 11.69 6.89
N ASP A 47 5.69 12.20 5.77
CA ASP A 47 4.45 11.74 5.15
C ASP A 47 4.73 10.40 4.46
N LEU A 48 4.05 9.34 4.89
CA LEU A 48 4.38 7.97 4.49
C LEU A 48 3.40 7.42 3.45
N LEU A 49 3.98 6.83 2.40
CA LEU A 49 3.32 5.94 1.47
C LEU A 49 3.85 4.53 1.71
N LEU A 50 2.94 3.60 2.01
CA LEU A 50 3.25 2.19 2.21
C LEU A 50 2.89 1.42 0.94
N ASP A 51 3.85 0.71 0.38
CA ASP A 51 3.58 -0.29 -0.65
C ASP A 51 3.34 -1.63 0.04
N ALA A 52 2.09 -2.09 0.01
CA ALA A 52 1.63 -3.25 0.74
C ALA A 52 1.48 -4.44 -0.22
N PRO A 53 1.85 -5.66 0.21
CA PRO A 53 1.63 -6.86 -0.59
C PRO A 53 0.13 -7.14 -0.76
N GLY A 54 -0.18 -8.08 -1.65
CA GLY A 54 -1.54 -8.52 -1.92
C GLY A 54 -2.36 -8.90 -0.67
N SER A 55 -3.68 -8.84 -0.82
CA SER A 55 -4.67 -9.13 0.22
C SER A 55 -4.41 -10.47 0.92
N ARG A 56 -4.91 -10.62 2.16
CA ARG A 56 -4.75 -11.80 3.05
C ARG A 56 -3.36 -12.03 3.66
N SER A 57 -2.30 -11.35 3.20
CA SER A 57 -0.98 -11.46 3.83
C SER A 57 -0.97 -10.87 5.26
N PRO A 58 -0.12 -11.38 6.17
CA PRO A 58 0.08 -10.75 7.47
C PRO A 58 0.57 -9.30 7.36
N GLU A 59 1.42 -9.02 6.37
CA GLU A 59 2.00 -7.72 6.06
C GLU A 59 0.92 -6.71 5.65
N PHE A 60 0.01 -7.12 4.76
CA PHE A 60 -1.15 -6.31 4.38
C PHE A 60 -1.98 -5.90 5.61
N ARG A 61 -2.29 -6.85 6.50
CA ARG A 61 -3.03 -6.56 7.75
C ARG A 61 -2.27 -5.61 8.68
N LYS A 62 -0.95 -5.74 8.77
CA LYS A 62 -0.11 -4.81 9.55
C LYS A 62 -0.13 -3.39 8.94
N CYS A 63 -0.18 -3.25 7.62
CA CYS A 63 -0.34 -1.96 6.96
C CYS A 63 -1.71 -1.34 7.28
N LEU A 64 -2.80 -2.10 7.15
CA LEU A 64 -4.15 -1.61 7.48
C LEU A 64 -4.28 -1.16 8.95
N ALA A 65 -3.53 -1.79 9.86
CA ALA A 65 -3.55 -1.45 11.28
C ALA A 65 -2.97 -0.06 11.61
N VAL A 66 -2.19 0.54 10.70
CA VAL A 66 -1.52 1.84 10.93
C VAL A 66 -1.82 2.90 9.89
N ALA A 67 -2.44 2.52 8.76
CA ALA A 67 -2.77 3.46 7.71
C ALA A 67 -3.92 4.39 8.11
N ASP A 68 -3.81 5.67 7.78
CA ASP A 68 -4.94 6.59 7.83
C ASP A 68 -5.88 6.37 6.63
N LYS A 69 -5.27 6.09 5.47
CA LYS A 69 -5.97 5.85 4.20
C LYS A 69 -5.42 4.61 3.51
N PHE A 70 -6.32 3.74 3.08
CA PHE A 70 -6.05 2.63 2.19
C PHE A 70 -6.56 2.97 0.79
N ILE A 71 -5.71 2.79 -0.23
CA ILE A 71 -6.06 3.03 -1.63
C ILE A 71 -5.86 1.73 -2.39
N SER A 72 -6.95 1.23 -3.00
CA SER A 72 -6.89 0.11 -3.93
C SER A 72 -7.00 0.62 -5.36
N LEU A 73 -6.04 0.24 -6.20
CA LEU A 73 -6.09 0.47 -7.64
C LEU A 73 -6.74 -0.76 -8.29
N VAL A 74 -7.80 -0.54 -9.07
CA VAL A 74 -8.56 -1.62 -9.71
C VAL A 74 -8.73 -1.29 -11.19
N ASP A 75 -8.39 -2.21 -12.07
CA ASP A 75 -8.80 -2.17 -13.47
C ASP A 75 -10.24 -2.71 -13.57
N PRO A 76 -11.24 -1.83 -13.84
CA PRO A 76 -12.63 -2.26 -13.90
C PRO A 76 -12.95 -3.11 -15.14
N THR A 77 -12.00 -3.27 -16.07
CA THR A 77 -12.12 -4.15 -17.24
C THR A 77 -11.59 -5.56 -16.95
N ALA A 78 -10.77 -5.72 -15.92
CA ALA A 78 -10.20 -7.00 -15.52
C ALA A 78 -11.16 -7.74 -14.57
N GLN A 79 -11.90 -8.73 -15.09
CA GLN A 79 -12.87 -9.49 -14.30
C GLN A 79 -12.25 -10.16 -13.06
N ILE A 80 -10.99 -10.57 -13.13
CA ILE A 80 -10.26 -11.15 -12.00
C ILE A 80 -10.08 -10.14 -10.85
N GLU A 81 -9.79 -8.88 -11.17
CA GLU A 81 -9.61 -7.83 -10.15
C GLU A 81 -10.94 -7.47 -9.50
N ILE A 82 -12.02 -7.40 -10.28
CA ILE A 82 -13.38 -7.21 -9.76
C ILE A 82 -13.75 -8.30 -8.76
N ASN A 83 -13.39 -9.56 -9.05
CA ASN A 83 -13.67 -10.68 -8.14
C ASN A 83 -12.86 -10.56 -6.84
N MET A 84 -11.58 -10.17 -6.92
CA MET A 84 -10.72 -9.98 -5.75
C MET A 84 -11.13 -8.76 -4.90
N LEU A 85 -11.77 -7.76 -5.50
CA LEU A 85 -12.25 -6.58 -4.78
C LEU A 85 -13.22 -6.94 -3.65
N GLY A 86 -14.05 -7.96 -3.82
CA GLY A 86 -14.95 -8.44 -2.78
C GLY A 86 -14.20 -8.89 -1.53
N GLU A 87 -13.12 -9.64 -1.72
CA GLU A 87 -12.27 -10.13 -0.62
C GLU A 87 -11.52 -8.97 0.06
N LEU A 88 -11.00 -8.05 -0.74
CA LEU A 88 -10.31 -6.86 -0.26
C LEU A 88 -11.22 -6.01 0.64
N VAL A 89 -12.48 -5.83 0.24
CA VAL A 89 -13.47 -5.10 1.04
C VAL A 89 -13.71 -5.82 2.37
N VAL A 90 -13.78 -7.15 2.38
CA VAL A 90 -13.91 -7.92 3.63
C VAL A 90 -12.73 -7.68 4.57
N ASP A 91 -11.50 -7.78 4.06
CA ASP A 91 -10.28 -7.55 4.85
C ASP A 91 -10.26 -6.14 5.46
N VAL A 92 -10.59 -5.12 4.68
CA VAL A 92 -10.64 -3.73 5.13
C VAL A 92 -11.74 -3.52 6.18
N ARG A 93 -12.93 -4.10 5.99
CA ARG A 93 -14.02 -4.00 6.97
C ARG A 93 -13.67 -4.69 8.29
N GLN A 94 -12.98 -5.83 8.22
CA GLN A 94 -12.48 -6.50 9.43
C GLN A 94 -11.44 -5.65 10.16
N ALA A 95 -10.50 -5.05 9.42
CA ALA A 95 -9.50 -4.15 10.01
C ALA A 95 -10.16 -2.93 10.66
N GLN A 96 -11.14 -2.30 10.00
CA GLN A 96 -11.92 -1.19 10.55
C GLN A 96 -12.64 -1.57 11.85
N ALA A 97 -13.29 -2.73 11.89
CA ALA A 97 -14.06 -3.15 13.05
C ALA A 97 -13.18 -3.55 14.25
N ALA A 98 -12.03 -4.17 14.00
CA ALA A 98 -11.25 -4.83 15.04
C ALA A 98 -9.98 -4.07 15.48
N ILE A 99 -9.35 -3.32 14.58
CA ILE A 99 -7.97 -2.84 14.78
C ILE A 99 -7.82 -1.33 14.54
N ASN A 100 -8.40 -0.80 13.45
CA ASN A 100 -8.22 0.59 13.04
C ASN A 100 -9.55 1.22 12.60
N PRO A 101 -10.42 1.64 13.55
CA PRO A 101 -11.73 2.22 13.25
C PRO A 101 -11.71 3.52 12.44
N SER A 102 -10.58 4.24 12.44
CA SER A 102 -10.38 5.48 11.69
C SER A 102 -9.91 5.27 10.25
N LEU A 103 -9.60 4.04 9.84
CA LEU A 103 -9.11 3.75 8.49
C LEU A 103 -10.14 4.18 7.43
N GLU A 104 -9.75 5.09 6.55
CA GLU A 104 -10.52 5.43 5.35
C GLU A 104 -10.08 4.54 4.18
N ALA A 105 -11.01 4.09 3.34
CA ALA A 105 -10.72 3.22 2.21
C ALA A 105 -11.25 3.83 0.92
N LEU A 106 -10.39 3.92 -0.10
CA LEU A 106 -10.71 4.46 -1.41
C LEU A 106 -10.40 3.42 -2.50
N ILE A 107 -11.31 3.32 -3.47
CA ILE A 107 -11.09 2.53 -4.68
C ILE A 107 -10.86 3.51 -5.82
N VAL A 108 -9.73 3.38 -6.50
CA VAL A 108 -9.40 4.14 -7.70
C VAL A 108 -9.54 3.20 -8.89
N MET A 109 -10.56 3.45 -9.71
CA MET A 109 -10.74 2.74 -10.96
C MET A 109 -9.74 3.26 -11.99
N ASN A 110 -8.77 2.43 -12.34
CA ASN A 110 -7.74 2.76 -13.31
C ASN A 110 -8.07 2.14 -14.66
N CYS A 111 -8.76 2.88 -15.52
CA CYS A 111 -8.96 2.47 -16.90
C CYS A 111 -7.72 2.87 -17.72
N GLN A 112 -6.85 1.91 -18.01
CA GLN A 112 -5.85 2.10 -19.06
C GLN A 112 -6.62 2.30 -20.37
N ARG A 113 -6.58 3.50 -20.96
CA ARG A 113 -7.07 3.69 -22.33
C ARG A 113 -6.11 2.93 -23.25
N GLN A 114 -6.55 1.79 -23.77
CA GLN A 114 -5.91 1.13 -24.90
C GLN A 114 -5.98 2.02 -26.14
#